data_AF-A0A329MTC2-F1
#
_entry.id   AF-A0A329MTC2-F1
#
_cell.length_a   1.000
_cell.length_b   1.000
_cell.length_c   1.000
_cell.angle_alpha   90.00
_cell.angle_beta   90.00
_cell.angle_gamma   90.00
#
_symmetry.space_group_name_H-M   'P 1'
#
loop_
_entity.id
_entity.type
_entity.pdbx_description
1 polymer ?
#
loop_
_entity_poly.entity_id
_entity_poly.type
_entity_poly.pdbx_seq_one_letter_code
_entity_poly.pdbx_strand_id
1 'polypeptide(L)' 'MNIRQSESEFSVEYQDPNGVLYYRNIKATDFAEAKAYILQRYPDVVIRAVTLLTDDDNANDKN' A
#
# COMPACT_ATOMS: atom_id res chain seq x y z
N MET A 1 14.02 14.59 20.98
CA MET A 1 12.60 14.45 20.59
C MET A 1 12.51 13.27 19.64
N ASN A 2 11.96 12.13 20.07
CA ASN A 2 11.64 11.04 19.15
C ASN A 2 10.26 11.32 18.58
N ILE A 3 10.21 11.97 17.41
CA ILE A 3 8.96 12.07 16.65
C ILE A 3 8.70 10.65 16.14
N ARG A 4 7.84 9.91 16.84
CA ARG A 4 7.27 8.67 16.28
C ARG A 4 6.38 9.14 15.13
N GLN A 5 6.88 9.10 13.90
CA GLN A 5 6.01 9.20 12.74
C GLN A 5 5.01 8.05 12.87
N SER A 6 3.74 8.39 13.06
CA SER A 6 2.67 7.41 13.13
C SER A 6 2.51 6.80 11.75
N GLU A 7 2.97 5.56 11.58
CA GLU A 7 2.72 4.79 10.36
C GLU A 7 1.20 4.65 10.17
N SER A 8 0.76 4.90 8.95
CA SER A 8 -0.61 4.65 8.49
C SER A 8 -0.65 3.39 7.63
N GLU A 9 -1.82 2.77 7.51
CA GLU A 9 -1.99 1.62 6.62
C GLU A 9 -2.42 2.08 5.22
N PHE A 10 -1.79 1.51 4.19
CA PHE A 10 -2.07 1.80 2.80
C PHE A 10 -2.34 0.52 2.04
N SER A 11 -3.34 0.52 1.16
CA SER A 11 -3.52 -0.52 0.16
C SER A 11 -2.86 -0.10 -1.14
N VAL A 12 -1.98 -0.94 -1.68
CA VAL A 12 -1.31 -0.72 -2.97
C VAL A 12 -1.82 -1.71 -3.99
N GLU A 13 -2.40 -1.21 -5.08
CA GLU A 13 -2.73 -1.99 -6.28
C GLU A 13 -1.56 -1.93 -7.26
N TYR A 14 -1.11 -3.10 -7.74
CA TYR A 14 -0.02 -3.20 -8.70
C TYR A 14 -0.25 -4.32 -9.70
N GLN A 15 0.30 -4.16 -10.91
CA GLN A 15 0.15 -5.08 -12.03
C GLN A 15 1.50 -5.67 -12.41
N ASP A 16 1.58 -6.98 -12.56
CA ASP A 16 2.78 -7.64 -13.08
C ASP A 16 2.89 -7.52 -14.62
N PRO A 17 4.07 -7.84 -15.22
CA PRO A 17 4.25 -7.79 -16.67
C PRO A 17 3.32 -8.72 -17.47
N ASN A 18 2.71 -9.73 -16.84
CA ASN A 18 1.74 -10.62 -17.47
C ASN A 18 0.32 -10.05 -17.42
N GLY A 19 0.14 -8.88 -16.81
CA GLY A 19 -1.13 -8.19 -16.70
C GLY A 19 -1.96 -8.58 -15.47
N VAL A 20 -1.43 -9.41 -14.57
CA VAL A 20 -2.16 -9.84 -13.36
C VAL A 20 -2.15 -8.71 -12.33
N LEU A 21 -3.32 -8.42 -11.76
CA LEU A 21 -3.49 -7.40 -10.73
C LEU A 21 -3.40 -8.01 -9.32
N TYR A 22 -2.70 -7.31 -8.45
CA TYR A 22 -2.50 -7.67 -7.05
C TYR A 22 -2.79 -6.47 -6.15
N TYR A 23 -3.17 -6.77 -4.91
CA TYR A 23 -3.35 -5.78 -3.86
C TYR A 23 -2.52 -6.18 -2.64
N ARG A 24 -1.94 -5.21 -1.96
CA ARG A 24 -1.26 -5.45 -0.68
C ARG A 24 -1.44 -4.28 0.27
N ASN A 25 -1.87 -4.59 1.48
CA ASN A 25 -1.88 -3.64 2.58
C ASN A 25 -0.50 -3.59 3.25
N ILE A 26 0.02 -2.39 3.48
CA ILE A 26 1.32 -2.14 4.10
C ILE A 26 1.24 -0.95 5.03
N LYS A 27 2.06 -0.96 6.09
CA LYS A 27 2.26 0.21 6.94
C LYS A 27 3.41 1.05 6.39
N ALA A 28 3.16 2.34 6.27
CA ALA A 28 4.14 3.32 5.78
C ALA A 28 3.86 4.68 6.42
N THR A 29 4.83 5.59 6.35
CA THR A 29 4.69 6.97 6.80
C THR A 29 4.01 7.85 5.76
N ASP A 30 4.13 7.51 4.46
CA ASP A 30 3.49 8.21 3.36
C ASP A 30 3.29 7.34 2.11
N PHE A 31 2.65 7.92 1.09
CA PHE A 31 2.39 7.27 -0.20
C PHE A 31 3.67 6.91 -0.97
N ALA A 32 4.77 7.65 -0.82
CA ALA A 32 6.01 7.40 -1.55
C ALA A 32 6.71 6.17 -0.97
N GLU A 33 6.78 6.07 0.36
CA GLU A 33 7.28 4.89 1.06
C GLU A 33 6.44 3.64 0.75
N ALA A 34 5.10 3.78 0.72
CA ALA A 34 4.22 2.69 0.35
C ALA A 34 4.52 2.13 -1.06
N LYS A 35 4.75 3.03 -2.04
CA LYS A 35 5.15 2.63 -3.41
C LYS A 35 6.53 1.99 -3.43
N ALA A 36 7.50 2.60 -2.73
CA ALA A 36 8.87 2.13 -2.69
C ALA A 36 8.96 0.70 -2.13
N TYR A 37 8.17 0.37 -1.11
CA TYR A 37 8.12 -0.96 -0.54
C TYR A 37 7.73 -2.04 -1.58
N ILE A 38 6.71 -1.77 -2.41
CA ILE A 38 6.29 -2.69 -3.46
C ILE A 38 7.36 -2.80 -4.55
N LEU A 39 7.89 -1.67 -5.02
CA LEU A 39 8.89 -1.65 -6.09
C LEU A 39 10.25 -2.26 -5.67
N GLN A 40 10.62 -2.15 -4.39
CA GLN A 40 11.82 -2.81 -3.88
C GLN A 40 11.70 -4.34 -3.92
N ARG A 41 10.50 -4.86 -3.70
CA ARG A 41 10.24 -6.31 -3.69
C ARG A 41 9.92 -6.86 -5.07
N TYR A 42 9.23 -6.08 -5.89
CA TYR A 42 8.79 -6.44 -7.23
C TYR A 42 9.13 -5.29 -8.19
N PRO A 43 10.37 -5.20 -8.68
CA PRO A 43 10.84 -4.04 -9.45
C PRO A 43 10.17 -3.90 -10.83
N ASP A 44 9.63 -4.99 -11.37
CA ASP A 44 9.06 -5.02 -12.71
C ASP A 44 7.54 -4.73 -12.74
N VAL A 45 6.91 -4.50 -11.58
CA VAL A 45 5.47 -4.24 -11.51
C VAL A 45 5.16 -2.76 -11.72
N VAL A 46 3.98 -2.48 -12.26
CA VAL A 46 3.46 -1.11 -12.38
C VAL A 46 2.50 -0.85 -11.21
N ILE A 47 2.76 0.19 -10.43
CA ILE A 47 1.81 0.65 -9.41
C ILE A 47 0.63 1.32 -10.11
N ARG A 48 -0.58 0.85 -9.81
CA ARG A 48 -1.83 1.34 -10.39
C ARG A 48 -2.50 2.37 -9.49
N ALA A 49 -2.59 2.06 -8.19
CA ALA A 49 -3.20 2.91 -7.19
C ALA A 49 -2.55 2.71 -5.82
N VAL A 50 -2.61 3.74 -4.98
CA VAL A 50 -2.28 3.66 -3.56
C VAL A 50 -3.36 4.39 -2.80
N THR A 51 -3.98 3.70 -1.85
CA THR A 51 -5.10 4.20 -1.06
C THR A 51 -4.69 4.21 0.40
N LEU A 52 -4.87 5.34 1.09
CA LEU A 52 -4.76 5.40 2.54
C LEU A 52 -5.99 4.70 3.12
N LEU A 53 -5.78 3.67 3.93
CA LEU A 53 -6.86 2.98 4.62
C LEU A 53 -7.16 3.74 5.91
N THR A 54 -8.39 4.23 6.02
CA THR A 54 -8.91 4.82 7.25
C THR A 54 -9.60 3.75 8.09
N ASP A 55 -9.78 3.97 9.39
CA ASP A 55 -10.44 3.00 10.27
C ASP A 55 -11.86 2.64 9.80
N ASP A 56 -12.53 3.52 9.05
CA ASP A 56 -13.84 3.26 8.44
C ASP A 56 -13.79 2.26 7.27
N ASP A 57 -12.67 2.18 6.55
CA ASP A 57 -12.50 1.25 5.41
C ASP A 57 -12.29 -0.20 5.85
N ASN A 58 -11.80 -0.41 7.08
CA ASN A 58 -11.61 -1.74 7.69
C ASN A 58 -12.91 -2.35 8.26
N ALA A 59 -14.02 -1.60 8.30
CA ALA A 59 -15.28 -2.05 8.90
C ALA A 59 -16.15 -2.90 7.95
N ASN A 60 -15.79 -3.03 6.67
CA ASN A 60 -16.66 -3.62 5.65
C ASN A 60 -16.38 -5.10 5.30
N ASP A 61 -15.50 -5.78 6.05
CA ASP A 61 -15.21 -7.23 5.90
C ASP A 61 -15.89 -8.08 7.00
N LYS A 62 -17.02 -7.63 7.55
CA LYS A 62 -17.79 -8.33 8.59
C LYS A 62 -19.29 -8.48 8.31
N ASN A 63 -19.69 -8.64 7.05
CA ASN A 63 -21.08 -9.01 6.74
C ASN A 63 -21.16 -10.19 5.78
#